data_AF-A0A943JPY2-F1
#
_entry.id   AF-A0A943JPY2-F1
#
_cell.length_a   1.000
_cell.length_b   1.000
_cell.length_c   1.000
_cell.angle_alpha   90.00
_cell.angle_beta   90.00
_cell.angle_gamma   90.00
#
_symmetry.space_group_name_H-M   'P 1'
#
loop_
_entity.id
_entity.type
_entity.pdbx_description
1 polymer ?
#
loop_
_entity_poly.entity_id
_entity_poly.type
_entity_poly.pdbx_seq_one_letter_code
_entity_poly.pdbx_strand_id
1 'polypeptide(L)'
;MFNNSFNNNRGGKFTNSNPTPKMEYKFSKLGFTNAKGYLREELVTTEAEEIAQSLSSVSTAQLRAFFNEIKAMRNRLESNKSDENFERIYPLILIIKSKIQYRCNKDPKKLENLKNFLYAGIDEIQKQYKLGKGRETFENFAIFFETVVGYTYTK
;
A
#
# COMPACT_ATOMS: atom_id res chain seq x y z
N MET A 1 -51.28 2.72 -24.49
CA MET A 1 -50.18 2.79 -25.48
C MET A 1 -49.71 4.24 -25.44
N PHE A 2 -48.57 4.61 -24.88
CA PHE A 2 -47.21 4.26 -25.28
C PHE A 2 -46.29 4.00 -24.08
N ASN A 3 -45.39 3.04 -24.25
CA ASN A 3 -44.34 2.59 -23.35
C ASN A 3 -43.04 3.32 -23.72
N ASN A 4 -42.28 3.84 -22.76
CA ASN A 4 -40.86 4.16 -23.00
C ASN A 4 -40.04 3.92 -21.73
N SER A 5 -39.38 2.76 -21.73
CA SER A 5 -38.37 2.33 -20.77
C SER A 5 -37.04 3.06 -21.04
N PHE A 6 -36.47 3.68 -20.01
CA PHE A 6 -35.07 4.14 -20.06
C PHE A 6 -34.17 3.07 -19.43
N ASN A 7 -33.58 2.25 -20.30
CA ASN A 7 -32.55 1.28 -19.96
C ASN A 7 -31.17 1.95 -20.12
N ASN A 8 -30.55 2.37 -19.02
CA ASN A 8 -29.20 2.94 -19.04
C ASN A 8 -28.14 1.85 -18.80
N ASN A 9 -27.73 1.24 -19.90
CA ASN A 9 -26.67 0.25 -19.97
C ASN A 9 -25.30 0.96 -19.91
N ARG A 10 -24.68 1.06 -18.73
CA ARG A 10 -23.28 1.53 -18.58
C ARG A 10 -22.33 0.33 -18.59
N GLY A 11 -22.02 -0.14 -19.80
CA GLY A 11 -20.94 -1.09 -20.04
C GLY A 11 -19.58 -0.44 -19.76
N GLY A 12 -18.93 -0.82 -18.66
CA GLY A 12 -17.53 -0.52 -18.41
C GLY A 12 -16.64 -1.36 -19.31
N LYS A 13 -15.96 -0.72 -20.27
CA LYS A 13 -14.87 -1.34 -21.04
C LYS A 13 -13.73 -1.66 -20.08
N PHE A 14 -13.58 -2.94 -19.72
CA PHE A 14 -12.32 -3.46 -19.18
C PHE A 14 -11.30 -3.45 -20.31
N THR A 15 -10.38 -2.49 -20.28
CA THR A 15 -9.21 -2.51 -21.16
C THR A 15 -8.22 -3.53 -20.63
N ASN A 16 -8.00 -4.62 -21.37
CA ASN A 16 -6.86 -5.51 -21.18
C ASN A 16 -5.58 -4.73 -21.43
N SER A 17 -4.99 -4.17 -20.39
CA SER A 17 -3.61 -3.69 -20.41
C SER A 17 -2.68 -4.88 -20.17
N ASN A 18 -1.78 -5.14 -21.12
CA ASN A 18 -0.68 -6.10 -20.95
C ASN A 18 0.01 -5.88 -19.60
N PRO A 19 0.28 -6.94 -18.81
CA PRO A 19 0.87 -6.80 -17.49
C PRO A 19 2.26 -6.20 -17.65
N THR A 20 2.47 -5.01 -17.09
CA THR A 20 3.80 -4.51 -16.77
C THR A 20 4.53 -5.57 -15.95
N PRO A 21 5.82 -5.84 -16.18
CA PRO A 21 6.57 -6.81 -15.40
C PRO A 21 6.43 -6.43 -13.91
N LYS A 22 5.75 -7.29 -13.15
CA LYS A 22 5.52 -7.06 -11.72
C LYS A 22 6.88 -7.04 -11.05
N MET A 23 7.25 -5.89 -10.51
CA MET A 23 8.35 -5.79 -9.56
C MET A 23 8.09 -6.83 -8.46
N GLU A 24 9.01 -7.77 -8.30
CA GLU A 24 8.91 -8.78 -7.27
C GLU A 24 9.43 -8.20 -5.95
N TYR A 25 8.53 -7.98 -5.01
CA TYR A 25 8.87 -7.43 -3.71
C TYR A 25 9.46 -8.53 -2.81
N LYS A 26 10.74 -8.40 -2.46
CA LYS A 26 11.45 -9.39 -1.61
C LYS A 26 10.73 -9.58 -0.26
N PHE A 27 10.22 -8.51 0.34
CA PHE A 27 9.40 -8.56 1.56
C PHE A 27 8.12 -9.41 1.43
N SER A 28 7.54 -9.59 0.25
CA SER A 28 6.36 -10.47 0.07
C SER A 28 6.71 -11.95 0.25
N LYS A 29 7.97 -12.33 0.07
CA LYS A 29 8.47 -13.70 0.30
C LYS A 29 9.06 -13.84 1.70
N LEU A 30 9.89 -12.88 2.09
CA LEU A 30 10.71 -12.94 3.31
C LEU A 30 10.01 -12.36 4.54
N GLY A 31 8.90 -11.64 4.36
CA GLY A 31 8.26 -10.86 5.42
C GLY A 31 9.05 -9.60 5.79
N PHE A 32 8.55 -8.90 6.82
CA PHE A 32 9.18 -7.69 7.33
C PHE A 32 10.22 -7.93 8.42
N THR A 33 10.13 -9.05 9.12
CA THR A 33 11.01 -9.34 10.27
C THR A 33 12.00 -10.46 9.97
N ASN A 34 13.16 -10.39 10.62
CA ASN A 34 14.15 -11.47 10.60
C ASN A 34 13.72 -12.61 11.54
N ALA A 35 14.52 -13.67 11.59
CA ALA A 35 14.26 -14.83 12.45
C ALA A 35 14.15 -14.50 13.96
N LYS A 36 14.65 -13.34 14.39
CA LYS A 36 14.59 -12.86 15.79
C LYS A 36 13.37 -11.97 16.06
N GLY A 37 12.54 -11.68 15.05
CA GLY A 37 11.37 -10.81 15.19
C GLY A 37 11.67 -9.31 15.06
N TYR A 38 12.89 -8.92 14.69
CA TYR A 38 13.21 -7.51 14.43
C TYR A 38 13.01 -7.16 12.96
N LEU A 39 12.67 -5.91 12.67
CA LEU A 39 12.59 -5.39 11.30
C LEU A 39 13.89 -5.71 10.54
N ARG A 40 13.76 -6.23 9.32
CA ARG A 40 14.90 -6.54 8.47
C ARG A 40 15.63 -5.28 8.03
N GLU A 41 16.96 -5.29 8.13
CA GLU A 41 17.81 -4.14 7.80
C GLU A 41 17.68 -3.72 6.33
N GLU A 42 17.48 -4.68 5.42
CA GLU A 42 17.36 -4.37 4.00
C GLU A 42 16.16 -3.48 3.69
N LEU A 43 15.11 -3.55 4.51
CA LEU A 43 13.91 -2.74 4.38
C LEU A 43 14.13 -1.28 4.73
N VAL A 44 15.17 -0.94 5.49
CA VAL A 44 15.52 0.46 5.79
C VAL A 44 16.75 0.93 5.03
N THR A 45 17.27 0.09 4.13
CA THR A 45 18.44 0.36 3.30
C THR A 45 18.12 0.03 1.83
N THR A 46 18.67 -1.06 1.31
CA THR A 46 18.68 -1.42 -0.12
C THR A 46 17.29 -1.65 -0.73
N GLU A 47 16.39 -2.37 -0.06
CA GLU A 47 15.03 -2.60 -0.58
C GLU A 47 14.22 -1.30 -0.63
N ALA A 48 14.38 -0.42 0.37
CA ALA A 48 13.68 0.86 0.37
C ALA A 48 14.17 1.77 -0.75
N GLU A 49 15.48 1.81 -1.00
CA GLU A 49 16.09 2.58 -2.07
C GLU A 49 15.67 2.07 -3.47
N GLU A 50 15.72 0.74 -3.69
CA GLU A 50 15.26 0.10 -4.93
C GLU A 50 13.79 0.46 -5.24
N ILE A 51 12.92 0.40 -4.22
CA ILE A 51 11.51 0.77 -4.36
C ILE A 51 11.36 2.27 -4.59
N ALA A 52 12.07 3.12 -3.85
CA ALA A 52 12.03 4.57 -4.03
C ALA A 52 12.40 4.98 -5.47
N GLN A 53 13.41 4.34 -6.07
CA GLN A 53 13.78 4.54 -7.47
C GLN A 53 12.64 4.18 -8.43
N SER A 54 11.91 3.09 -8.15
CA SER A 54 10.73 2.68 -8.93
C SER A 54 9.55 3.67 -8.83
N LEU A 55 9.51 4.47 -7.76
CA LEU A 55 8.48 5.49 -7.52
C LEU A 55 8.88 6.88 -8.05
N SER A 56 9.99 6.99 -8.78
CA SER A 56 10.51 8.27 -9.31
C SER A 56 9.52 9.06 -10.19
N SER A 57 8.55 8.38 -10.81
CA SER A 57 7.49 8.98 -11.62
C SER A 57 6.28 9.49 -10.82
N VAL A 58 6.16 9.10 -9.54
CA VAL A 58 5.07 9.48 -8.65
C VAL A 58 5.32 10.90 -8.15
N SER A 59 4.29 11.75 -8.16
CA SER A 59 4.47 13.10 -7.61
C SER A 59 4.62 13.06 -6.10
N THR A 60 5.48 13.94 -5.56
CA THR A 60 5.67 14.08 -4.12
C THR A 60 4.36 14.29 -3.36
N ALA A 61 3.41 15.02 -3.95
CA ALA A 61 2.09 15.25 -3.36
C ALA A 61 1.26 13.95 -3.27
N GLN A 62 1.29 13.11 -4.31
CA GLN A 62 0.60 11.81 -4.30
C GLN A 62 1.22 10.88 -3.26
N LEU A 63 2.55 10.78 -3.25
CA LEU A 63 3.28 9.93 -2.31
C LEU A 63 3.03 10.37 -0.86
N ARG A 64 3.17 11.67 -0.58
CA ARG A 64 2.92 12.27 0.74
C ARG A 64 1.49 12.04 1.23
N ALA A 65 0.50 12.08 0.34
CA ALA A 65 -0.90 11.86 0.72
C ALA A 65 -1.12 10.44 1.30
N PHE A 66 -0.56 9.41 0.67
CA PHE A 66 -0.65 8.03 1.19
C PHE A 66 0.22 7.83 2.44
N PHE A 67 1.41 8.39 2.43
CA PHE A 67 2.32 8.33 3.58
C PHE A 67 1.68 8.94 4.84
N ASN A 68 1.12 10.14 4.73
CA ASN A 68 0.49 10.81 5.86
C ASN A 68 -0.71 10.01 6.40
N GLU A 69 -1.47 9.36 5.53
CA GLU A 69 -2.59 8.50 5.95
C GLU A 69 -2.11 7.28 6.74
N ILE A 70 -1.09 6.57 6.23
CA ILE A 70 -0.48 5.41 6.91
C ILE A 70 0.17 5.83 8.24
N LYS A 71 0.93 6.93 8.24
CA LYS A 71 1.56 7.48 9.44
C LYS A 71 0.53 7.89 10.50
N ALA A 72 -0.58 8.51 10.09
CA ALA A 72 -1.65 8.86 11.03
C ALA A 72 -2.27 7.61 11.68
N MET A 73 -2.45 6.51 10.94
CA MET A 73 -2.92 5.24 11.49
C MET A 73 -1.91 4.62 12.47
N ARG A 74 -0.61 4.63 12.13
CA ARG A 74 0.46 4.18 13.03
C ARG A 74 0.48 4.99 14.33
N ASN A 75 0.43 6.31 14.25
CA ASN A 75 0.44 7.18 15.44
C ASN A 75 -0.74 6.89 16.39
N ARG A 76 -1.92 6.52 15.84
CA ARG A 76 -3.08 6.12 16.66
C ARG A 76 -2.81 4.84 17.45
N LEU A 77 -2.10 3.87 16.85
CA LEU A 77 -1.69 2.63 17.53
C LEU A 77 -0.63 2.88 18.61
N GLU A 78 0.34 3.77 18.35
CA GLU A 78 1.36 4.13 19.34
C GLU A 78 0.75 4.81 20.57
N SER A 79 -0.29 5.63 20.37
CA SER A 79 -0.99 6.34 21.45
C SER A 79 -1.86 5.43 22.33
N ASN A 80 -2.20 4.22 21.88
CA ASN A 80 -3.13 3.34 22.58
C ASN A 80 -2.74 1.86 22.43
N LYS A 81 -2.13 1.30 23.48
CA LYS A 81 -1.48 -0.02 23.44
C LYS A 81 -2.44 -1.22 23.33
N SER A 82 -3.76 -1.01 23.43
CA SER A 82 -4.74 -2.10 23.30
C SER A 82 -4.89 -2.58 21.84
N ASP A 83 -4.93 -3.90 21.65
CA ASP A 83 -5.19 -4.55 20.36
C ASP A 83 -6.59 -4.25 19.81
N GLU A 84 -7.54 -3.84 20.65
CA GLU A 84 -8.87 -3.39 20.24
C GLU A 84 -8.80 -2.19 19.27
N ASN A 85 -7.73 -1.39 19.34
CA ASN A 85 -7.54 -0.28 18.41
C ASN A 85 -7.08 -0.73 17.03
N PHE A 86 -6.34 -1.85 16.94
CA PHE A 86 -5.93 -2.37 15.65
C PHE A 86 -7.13 -2.87 14.86
N GLU A 87 -8.08 -3.54 15.50
CA GLU A 87 -9.31 -3.99 14.84
C GLU A 87 -10.12 -2.84 14.22
N ARG A 88 -10.11 -1.65 14.84
CA ARG A 88 -10.76 -0.45 14.29
C ARG A 88 -9.98 0.17 13.13
N ILE A 89 -8.66 0.03 13.13
CA ILE A 89 -7.77 0.60 12.11
C ILE A 89 -7.62 -0.34 10.91
N TYR A 90 -7.72 -1.65 11.12
CA TYR A 90 -7.52 -2.65 10.08
C TYR A 90 -8.40 -2.43 8.83
N PRO A 91 -9.71 -2.15 8.93
CA PRO A 91 -10.52 -1.78 7.76
C PRO A 91 -9.99 -0.55 7.02
N LEU A 92 -9.44 0.44 7.73
CA LEU A 92 -8.87 1.66 7.13
C LEU A 92 -7.59 1.34 6.34
N ILE A 93 -6.78 0.41 6.83
CA ILE A 93 -5.61 -0.11 6.09
C ILE A 93 -6.06 -0.74 4.77
N LEU A 94 -7.12 -1.57 4.80
CA LEU A 94 -7.64 -2.23 3.60
C LEU A 94 -8.20 -1.25 2.57
N ILE A 95 -8.82 -0.16 3.04
CA ILE A 95 -9.36 0.92 2.19
C ILE A 95 -8.27 1.61 1.36
N ILE A 96 -6.99 1.55 1.77
CA ILE A 96 -5.90 2.13 0.95
C ILE A 96 -5.89 1.53 -0.46
N LYS A 97 -6.18 0.22 -0.60
CA LYS A 97 -6.24 -0.44 -1.92
C LYS A 97 -7.25 0.24 -2.84
N SER A 98 -8.46 0.50 -2.36
CA SER A 98 -9.50 1.15 -3.17
C SER A 98 -9.13 2.60 -3.48
N LYS A 99 -8.52 3.32 -2.54
CA LYS A 99 -8.06 4.71 -2.73
C LYS A 99 -6.99 4.83 -3.81
N ILE A 100 -5.96 3.97 -3.78
CA ILE A 100 -4.91 4.00 -4.80
C ILE A 100 -5.43 3.53 -6.15
N GLN A 101 -6.32 2.53 -6.20
CA GLN A 101 -6.96 2.10 -7.45
C GLN A 101 -7.72 3.25 -8.12
N TYR A 102 -8.52 4.00 -7.36
CA TYR A 102 -9.25 5.15 -7.89
C TYR A 102 -8.31 6.22 -8.46
N ARG A 103 -7.20 6.51 -7.78
CA ARG A 103 -6.21 7.48 -8.29
C ARG A 103 -5.45 6.94 -9.50
N CYS A 104 -5.08 5.66 -9.50
CA CYS A 104 -4.40 4.99 -10.60
C CYS A 104 -5.24 5.00 -11.87
N ASN A 105 -6.57 4.82 -11.78
CA ASN A 105 -7.46 4.94 -12.94
C ASN A 105 -7.38 6.30 -13.65
N LYS A 106 -6.98 7.37 -12.96
CA LYS A 106 -6.77 8.71 -13.54
C LYS A 106 -5.39 8.89 -14.15
N ASP A 107 -4.36 8.22 -13.62
CA ASP A 107 -2.98 8.29 -14.11
C ASP A 107 -2.28 6.93 -13.98
N PRO A 108 -2.61 5.95 -14.85
CA PRO A 108 -2.19 4.56 -14.65
C PRO A 108 -0.68 4.39 -14.71
N LYS A 109 -0.02 5.04 -15.68
CA LYS A 109 1.41 4.89 -15.90
C LYS A 109 2.25 5.41 -14.73
N LYS A 110 1.83 6.49 -14.07
CA LYS A 110 2.61 7.08 -12.97
C LYS A 110 2.40 6.38 -11.64
N LEU A 111 1.21 5.84 -11.41
CA LEU A 111 0.80 5.30 -10.12
C LEU A 111 0.86 3.78 -10.01
N GLU A 112 1.05 3.06 -11.11
CA GLU A 112 1.04 1.58 -11.07
C GLU A 112 2.10 1.02 -10.11
N ASN A 113 3.31 1.59 -10.07
CA ASN A 113 4.35 1.13 -9.15
C ASN A 113 3.99 1.40 -7.67
N LEU A 114 3.43 2.58 -7.36
CA LEU A 114 2.94 2.88 -6.01
C LEU A 114 1.79 1.96 -5.62
N LYS A 115 0.86 1.73 -6.54
CA LYS A 115 -0.26 0.81 -6.34
C LYS A 115 0.22 -0.60 -6.04
N ASN A 116 1.13 -1.14 -6.84
CA ASN A 116 1.67 -2.47 -6.65
C ASN A 116 2.40 -2.60 -5.31
N PHE A 117 3.18 -1.58 -4.93
CA PHE A 117 3.87 -1.54 -3.64
C PHE A 117 2.89 -1.54 -2.46
N LEU A 118 1.89 -0.65 -2.48
CA LEU A 118 0.87 -0.58 -1.43
C LEU A 118 0.05 -1.88 -1.37
N TYR A 119 -0.28 -2.48 -2.51
CA TYR A 119 -1.01 -3.74 -2.56
C TYR A 119 -0.21 -4.85 -1.92
N ALA A 120 1.06 -5.00 -2.28
CA ALA A 120 1.94 -6.03 -1.72
C ALA A 120 2.11 -5.88 -0.20
N GLY A 121 2.30 -4.64 0.30
CA GLY A 121 2.36 -4.38 1.73
C GLY A 121 1.07 -4.75 2.46
N ILE A 122 -0.08 -4.36 1.92
CA ILE A 122 -1.39 -4.67 2.50
C ILE A 122 -1.71 -6.17 2.39
N ASP A 123 -1.33 -6.86 1.32
CA ASP A 123 -1.47 -8.31 1.18
C ASP A 123 -0.70 -9.05 2.28
N GLU A 124 0.54 -8.64 2.57
CA GLU A 124 1.32 -9.22 3.66
C GLU A 124 0.69 -8.93 5.02
N ILE A 125 0.17 -7.71 5.26
CA ILE A 125 -0.59 -7.38 6.48
C ILE A 125 -1.82 -8.28 6.62
N GLN A 126 -2.60 -8.49 5.56
CA GLN A 126 -3.78 -9.35 5.58
C GLN A 126 -3.43 -10.81 5.88
N LYS A 127 -2.32 -11.30 5.31
CA LYS A 127 -1.80 -12.65 5.57
C LYS A 127 -1.39 -12.80 7.04
N GLN A 128 -0.61 -11.87 7.57
CA GLN A 128 -0.11 -11.91 8.95
C GLN A 128 -1.22 -11.63 9.98
N TYR A 129 -2.24 -10.84 9.63
CA TYR A 129 -3.41 -10.62 10.45
C TYR A 129 -4.13 -11.94 10.79
N LYS A 130 -4.28 -12.84 9.81
CA LYS A 130 -4.86 -14.18 10.03
C LYS A 130 -4.03 -15.06 10.98
N LEU A 131 -2.77 -14.68 11.22
CA LEU A 131 -1.83 -15.37 12.11
C LEU A 131 -1.66 -14.63 13.45
N GLY A 132 -2.46 -13.60 13.73
CA GLY A 132 -2.37 -12.79 14.95
C GLY A 132 -1.23 -11.78 14.97
N LYS A 133 -0.55 -11.55 13.83
CA LYS A 133 0.60 -10.64 13.70
C LYS A 133 0.31 -9.37 12.88
N GLY A 134 -0.97 -9.08 12.63
CA GLY A 134 -1.39 -7.98 11.75
C GLY A 134 -0.89 -6.61 12.21
N ARG A 135 -0.96 -6.33 13.52
CA ARG A 135 -0.50 -5.08 14.12
C ARG A 135 0.99 -4.85 13.91
N GLU A 136 1.81 -5.79 14.35
CA GLU A 136 3.27 -5.75 14.19
C GLU A 136 3.65 -5.58 12.71
N THR A 137 2.99 -6.33 11.83
CA THR A 137 3.24 -6.29 10.38
C THR A 137 2.89 -4.91 9.80
N PHE A 138 1.79 -4.30 10.24
CA PHE A 138 1.44 -2.95 9.80
C PHE A 138 2.41 -1.89 10.32
N GLU A 139 2.84 -1.97 11.58
CA GLU A 139 3.83 -1.05 12.15
C GLU A 139 5.16 -1.12 11.38
N ASN A 140 5.63 -2.33 11.10
CA ASN A 140 6.82 -2.57 10.27
C ASN A 140 6.65 -2.03 8.84
N PHE A 141 5.51 -2.27 8.20
CA PHE A 141 5.20 -1.71 6.88
C PHE A 141 5.18 -0.17 6.89
N ALA A 142 4.64 0.44 7.94
CA ALA A 142 4.59 1.90 8.06
C ALA A 142 6.00 2.51 8.21
N ILE A 143 6.88 1.88 8.99
CA ILE A 143 8.29 2.26 9.09
C ILE A 143 8.97 2.12 7.73
N PHE A 144 8.78 0.97 7.07
CA PHE A 144 9.35 0.73 5.75
C PHE A 144 8.91 1.78 4.72
N PHE A 145 7.61 2.09 4.68
CA PHE A 145 7.09 3.09 3.76
C PHE A 145 7.63 4.49 4.08
N GLU A 146 7.83 4.82 5.36
CA GLU A 146 8.52 6.06 5.77
C GLU A 146 9.94 6.14 5.19
N THR A 147 10.69 5.04 5.24
CA THR A 147 12.04 4.97 4.68
C THR A 147 12.05 5.09 3.15
N VAL A 148 11.15 4.37 2.46
CA VAL A 148 10.96 4.51 1.00
C VAL A 148 10.69 5.96 0.63
N VAL A 149 9.75 6.61 1.35
CA VAL A 149 9.40 8.02 1.14
C VAL A 149 10.62 8.92 1.38
N GLY A 150 11.41 8.66 2.43
CA GLY A 150 12.66 9.37 2.71
C GLY A 150 13.63 9.35 1.52
N TYR A 151 13.90 8.17 0.96
CA TYR A 151 14.78 8.01 -0.20
C TYR A 151 14.26 8.69 -1.48
N THR A 152 12.94 8.92 -1.61
CA THR A 152 12.44 9.69 -2.77
C THR A 152 12.83 11.17 -2.75
N TYR A 153 13.28 11.71 -1.61
CA TYR A 153 13.73 13.11 -1.48
C TYR A 153 15.23 13.30 -1.66
N THR A 154 16.04 12.25 -1.62
CA THR A 154 17.52 12.33 -1.67
C THR A 154 18.07 12.39 -3.11
N LYS A 155 17.34 13.02 -4.03
CA LYS A 155 17.75 13.16 -5.45
C LYS A 155 18.96 14.07 -5.61
#